data_AF-A0A958X3T9-F1
#
_entry.id   AF-A0A958X3T9-F1
#
_cell.length_a   1.000
_cell.length_b   1.000
_cell.length_c   1.000
_cell.angle_alpha   90.00
_cell.angle_beta   90.00
_cell.angle_gamma   90.00
#
_symmetry.space_group_name_H-M   'P 1'
#
loop_
_entity.id
_entity.type
_entity.pdbx_description
1 polymer ?
#
loop_
_entity_poly.entity_id
_entity_poly.type
_entity_poly.pdbx_seq_one_letter_code
_entity_poly.pdbx_strand_id
1 'polypeptide(L)'
;MATKLNKWGSWFILLVVVFTINGCFLFYDCIIVNHNYSETFEFSPQTNSISIGDTLWLSSSFSCLTLIDQEKGVQEEFCNASDLSITLQFIELVKDSLGLDHGAKDSFSYVPVSGVLTGKQTSRPDKKLNVSFAKNGDFYEFKLGIIPVKAGNFGIFIGNAVGVRQPGKNSCDDLANFSFTLSNTDTNLELFEEYLGSVDVPDYERTHGYFIEVVE
;
A
#
# COMPACT_ATOMS: atom_id res chain seq x y z
N MET A 1 -78.28 27.86 -49.96
CA MET A 1 -78.93 26.57 -50.26
C MET A 1 -77.83 25.52 -50.28
N ALA A 2 -77.87 24.54 -49.35
CA ALA A 2 -77.00 23.35 -49.26
C ALA A 2 -75.48 23.62 -49.00
N THR A 3 -74.71 22.88 -48.18
CA THR A 3 -74.89 21.65 -47.39
C THR A 3 -73.60 21.37 -46.60
N LYS A 4 -73.75 20.60 -45.50
CA LYS A 4 -72.83 19.57 -44.93
C LYS A 4 -71.55 20.03 -44.18
N LEU A 5 -71.40 19.77 -42.89
CA LEU A 5 -71.23 18.50 -42.11
C LEU A 5 -69.76 18.04 -41.99
N ASN A 6 -69.38 17.82 -40.71
CA ASN A 6 -68.37 16.90 -40.19
C ASN A 6 -66.87 17.22 -40.41
N LYS A 7 -66.11 17.29 -39.32
CA LYS A 7 -65.51 16.08 -38.72
C LYS A 7 -64.82 16.43 -37.40
N TRP A 8 -65.15 15.65 -36.38
CA TRP A 8 -64.30 15.41 -35.22
C TRP A 8 -62.91 14.97 -35.68
N GLY A 9 -61.88 15.57 -35.09
CA GLY A 9 -60.49 15.15 -35.23
C GLY A 9 -59.81 15.27 -33.88
N SER A 10 -59.90 14.21 -33.08
CA SER A 10 -58.94 13.93 -32.02
C SER A 10 -57.55 13.92 -32.64
N TRP A 11 -56.69 14.85 -32.21
CA TRP A 11 -55.25 14.73 -32.44
C TRP A 11 -54.58 14.58 -31.09
N PHE A 12 -54.00 13.40 -30.95
CA PHE A 12 -53.18 12.91 -29.85
C PHE A 12 -52.20 13.95 -29.34
N ILE A 13 -52.23 14.20 -28.03
CA ILE A 13 -51.10 14.79 -27.31
C ILE A 13 -50.00 13.73 -27.31
N LEU A 14 -48.96 13.93 -28.13
CA LEU A 14 -47.76 13.12 -28.15
C LEU A 14 -46.95 13.45 -26.87
N LEU A 15 -47.15 12.66 -25.82
CA LEU A 15 -46.39 12.78 -24.58
C LEU A 15 -45.00 12.18 -24.80
N VAL A 16 -44.04 13.03 -25.18
CA VAL A 16 -42.62 12.66 -25.28
C VAL A 16 -42.11 12.46 -23.85
N VAL A 17 -42.11 11.21 -23.39
CA VAL A 17 -41.38 10.81 -22.19
C VAL A 17 -39.89 10.86 -22.54
N VAL A 18 -39.24 11.96 -22.18
CA VAL A 18 -37.77 12.04 -22.15
C VAL A 18 -37.33 11.12 -21.01
N PHE A 19 -37.00 9.87 -21.35
CA PHE A 19 -36.20 9.03 -20.48
C PHE A 19 -34.83 9.68 -20.36
N THR A 20 -34.63 10.49 -19.32
CA THR A 20 -33.29 10.72 -18.78
C THR A 20 -32.82 9.36 -18.28
N ILE A 21 -32.12 8.64 -19.15
CA ILE A 21 -31.18 7.60 -18.77
C ILE A 21 -30.22 8.25 -17.76
N ASN A 22 -30.59 8.16 -16.48
CA ASN A 22 -29.63 8.23 -15.39
C ASN A 22 -28.61 7.16 -15.75
N GLY A 23 -27.47 7.60 -16.28
CA GLY A 23 -26.33 6.76 -16.56
C GLY A 23 -26.05 5.99 -15.29
N CYS A 24 -26.42 4.72 -15.30
CA CYS A 24 -25.95 3.76 -14.34
C CYS A 24 -24.46 3.68 -14.60
N PHE A 25 -23.67 4.45 -13.85
CA PHE A 25 -22.24 4.29 -13.78
C PHE A 25 -22.01 2.89 -13.25
N LEU A 26 -21.87 1.94 -14.16
CA LEU A 26 -21.27 0.66 -13.87
C LEU A 26 -19.88 0.98 -13.34
N PHE A 27 -19.73 0.88 -12.03
CA PHE A 27 -18.45 0.73 -11.37
C PHE A 27 -17.85 -0.54 -11.98
N TYR A 28 -17.06 -0.38 -13.04
CA TYR A 28 -16.19 -1.43 -13.50
C TYR A 28 -15.18 -1.62 -12.38
N ASP A 29 -15.37 -2.67 -11.59
CA ASP A 29 -14.33 -3.19 -10.71
C ASP A 29 -13.11 -3.46 -11.59
N CYS A 30 -12.09 -2.62 -11.48
CA CYS A 30 -10.84 -2.80 -12.20
C CYS A 30 -10.14 -4.03 -11.62
N ILE A 31 -10.34 -5.19 -12.26
CA ILE A 31 -9.72 -6.45 -11.85
C ILE A 31 -8.33 -6.63 -12.50
N ILE A 32 -8.05 -5.90 -13.59
CA ILE A 32 -6.80 -6.06 -14.35
C ILE A 32 -5.77 -5.04 -13.87
N VAL A 33 -4.61 -5.53 -13.45
CA VAL A 33 -3.40 -4.75 -13.20
C VAL A 33 -2.43 -5.06 -14.34
N ASN A 34 -1.92 -4.02 -15.01
CA ASN A 34 -1.14 -4.17 -16.26
C ASN A 34 0.36 -3.93 -16.09
N HIS A 35 0.77 -3.50 -14.90
CA HIS A 35 2.14 -3.12 -14.61
C HIS A 35 2.55 -3.73 -13.28
N ASN A 36 3.66 -4.43 -13.24
CA ASN A 36 4.19 -5.02 -12.01
C ASN A 36 5.66 -4.64 -11.87
N TYR A 37 6.00 -3.93 -10.79
CA TYR A 37 7.34 -3.48 -10.50
C TYR A 37 7.84 -4.12 -9.20
N SER A 38 9.15 -4.26 -9.06
CA SER A 38 9.79 -4.84 -7.88
C SER A 38 10.89 -3.92 -7.39
N GLU A 39 10.80 -3.51 -6.13
CA GLU A 39 11.72 -2.55 -5.52
C GLU A 39 12.09 -3.00 -4.11
N THR A 40 13.09 -2.36 -3.51
CA THR A 40 13.60 -2.75 -2.19
C THR A 40 13.54 -1.63 -1.16
N PHE A 41 13.45 -2.06 0.09
CA PHE A 41 13.66 -1.25 1.28
C PHE A 41 14.90 -1.72 2.02
N GLU A 42 15.47 -0.84 2.83
CA GLU A 42 16.58 -1.16 3.71
C GLU A 42 16.34 -0.58 5.10
N PHE A 43 16.66 -1.39 6.12
CA PHE A 43 16.78 -0.92 7.50
C PHE A 43 18.22 -0.55 7.85
N SER A 44 18.41 0.57 8.57
CA SER A 44 19.71 1.06 9.00
C SER A 44 19.65 1.69 10.41
N PRO A 45 20.59 1.40 11.32
CA PRO A 45 21.67 0.42 11.17
C PRO A 45 21.12 -1.01 11.12
N GLN A 46 21.86 -1.90 10.46
CA GLN A 46 21.57 -3.34 10.46
C GLN A 46 22.08 -3.90 11.79
N THR A 47 21.18 -4.11 12.74
CA THR A 47 21.51 -4.56 14.09
C THR A 47 20.40 -5.43 14.66
N ASN A 48 20.82 -6.34 15.55
CA ASN A 48 19.94 -7.31 16.17
C ASN A 48 19.20 -6.73 17.37
N SER A 49 19.78 -5.68 17.95
CA SER A 49 19.21 -4.94 19.05
C SER A 49 19.44 -3.44 18.91
N ILE A 50 18.52 -2.67 19.48
CA ILE A 50 18.63 -1.22 19.69
C ILE A 50 18.12 -0.87 21.09
N SER A 51 18.49 0.29 21.61
CA SER A 51 17.98 0.77 22.89
C SER A 51 16.71 1.59 22.68
N ILE A 52 15.91 1.75 23.73
CA ILE A 52 14.83 2.74 23.74
C ILE A 52 15.38 4.13 23.38
N GLY A 53 14.72 4.82 22.45
CA GLY A 53 15.12 6.14 21.97
C GLY A 53 16.13 6.15 20.82
N ASP A 54 16.75 5.02 20.48
CA ASP A 54 17.56 4.91 19.25
C ASP A 54 16.68 5.06 18.00
N THR A 55 17.28 5.43 16.87
CA THR A 55 16.53 5.55 15.61
C THR A 55 16.92 4.45 14.65
N LEU A 56 15.95 3.60 14.33
CA LEU A 56 16.00 2.69 13.20
C LEU A 56 15.43 3.40 11.97
N TRP A 57 16.23 3.52 10.91
CA TRP A 57 15.81 4.12 9.65
C TRP A 57 15.32 3.05 8.70
N LEU A 58 14.13 3.26 8.13
CA LEU A 58 13.63 2.50 6.99
C LEU A 58 13.66 3.41 5.75
N SER A 59 14.31 2.98 4.68
CA SER A 59 14.43 3.78 3.46
C SER A 59 14.26 2.98 2.17
N SER A 60 13.73 3.65 1.14
CA SER A 60 13.69 3.16 -0.24
C SER A 60 13.82 4.35 -1.19
N SER A 61 14.53 4.15 -2.30
CA SER A 61 14.69 5.18 -3.34
C SER A 61 14.90 4.52 -4.69
N PHE A 62 13.99 4.79 -5.64
CA PHE A 62 14.05 4.20 -6.98
C PHE A 62 13.55 5.18 -8.04
N SER A 63 14.06 5.01 -9.27
CA SER A 63 13.76 5.90 -10.39
C SER A 63 12.42 5.56 -11.01
N CYS A 64 11.57 6.56 -11.22
CA CYS A 64 10.29 6.41 -11.90
C CYS A 64 10.42 6.36 -13.44
N LEU A 65 11.59 6.72 -13.99
CA LEU A 65 11.86 6.74 -15.44
C LEU A 65 12.36 5.39 -15.98
N THR A 66 12.82 4.51 -15.09
CA THR A 66 13.57 3.30 -15.46
C THR A 66 13.04 2.06 -14.75
N LEU A 67 11.74 2.00 -14.47
CA LEU A 67 11.12 0.85 -13.84
C LEU A 67 11.08 -0.33 -14.81
N ILE A 68 11.29 -1.55 -14.32
CA ILE A 68 11.23 -2.77 -15.13
C ILE A 68 9.93 -3.50 -14.81
N ASP A 69 9.05 -3.60 -15.80
CA ASP A 69 7.86 -4.43 -15.70
C ASP A 69 8.28 -5.91 -15.62
N GLN A 70 7.93 -6.57 -14.52
CA GLN A 70 8.36 -7.93 -14.21
C GLN A 70 7.70 -8.99 -15.11
N GLU A 71 6.53 -8.72 -15.68
CA GLU A 71 5.84 -9.65 -16.58
C GLU A 71 6.32 -9.48 -18.02
N LYS A 72 6.51 -8.23 -18.46
CA LYS A 72 6.91 -7.90 -19.83
C LYS A 72 8.43 -7.92 -20.04
N GLY A 73 9.21 -7.72 -18.97
CA GLY A 73 10.67 -7.59 -19.03
C GLY A 73 11.15 -6.32 -19.74
N VAL A 74 10.29 -5.29 -19.83
CA VAL A 74 10.60 -4.03 -20.52
C VAL A 74 10.69 -2.87 -19.53
N GLN A 75 11.53 -1.90 -19.86
CA GLN A 75 11.63 -0.66 -19.10
C GLN A 75 10.44 0.25 -19.44
N GLU A 76 9.80 0.79 -18.41
CA GLU A 76 8.66 1.71 -18.51
C GLU A 76 8.86 2.93 -17.61
N GLU A 77 8.23 4.03 -18.00
CA GLU A 77 8.12 5.23 -17.17
C GLU A 77 6.79 5.20 -16.40
N PHE A 78 6.87 5.31 -15.06
CA PHE A 78 5.70 5.42 -14.19
C PHE A 78 5.90 6.56 -13.19
N CYS A 79 6.04 7.79 -13.69
CA CYS A 79 6.25 8.98 -12.85
C CYS A 79 4.96 9.64 -12.37
N ASN A 80 5.08 10.38 -11.26
CA ASN A 80 4.06 11.23 -10.65
C ASN A 80 2.88 10.51 -9.95
N ALA A 81 2.96 9.19 -9.70
CA ALA A 81 1.92 8.42 -9.02
C ALA A 81 1.55 9.08 -7.68
N SER A 82 0.30 9.50 -7.53
CA SER A 82 -0.16 10.28 -6.37
C SER A 82 -0.60 9.43 -5.19
N ASP A 83 -0.79 8.13 -5.41
CA ASP A 83 -1.31 7.16 -4.44
C ASP A 83 -0.32 6.03 -4.13
N LEU A 84 0.95 6.15 -4.55
CA LEU A 84 2.00 5.21 -4.20
C LEU A 84 2.22 5.21 -2.67
N SER A 85 1.66 4.20 -2.03
CA SER A 85 1.62 4.05 -0.58
C SER A 85 1.71 2.59 -0.19
N ILE A 86 2.33 2.36 0.96
CA ILE A 86 2.49 1.04 1.55
C ILE A 86 1.90 1.03 2.96
N THR A 87 1.63 -0.16 3.46
CA THR A 87 1.28 -0.39 4.87
C THR A 87 2.46 -1.04 5.55
N LEU A 88 2.98 -0.41 6.60
CA LEU A 88 3.88 -1.05 7.55
C LEU A 88 3.05 -1.74 8.63
N GLN A 89 3.44 -2.94 9.03
CA GLN A 89 2.81 -3.67 10.13
C GLN A 89 3.80 -3.93 11.26
N PHE A 90 3.41 -3.60 12.48
CA PHE A 90 4.21 -3.74 13.70
C PHE A 90 3.56 -4.76 14.62
N ILE A 91 4.33 -5.75 15.04
CA ILE A 91 3.90 -6.76 16.01
C ILE A 91 4.90 -6.90 17.15
N GLU A 92 4.40 -7.27 18.33
CA GLU A 92 5.21 -7.70 19.47
C GLU A 92 5.31 -9.22 19.45
N LEU A 93 6.54 -9.74 19.55
CA LEU A 93 6.82 -11.17 19.55
C LEU A 93 6.73 -11.69 20.99
N VAL A 94 5.52 -12.04 21.41
CA VAL A 94 5.26 -12.60 22.74
C VAL A 94 5.26 -14.12 22.68
N LYS A 95 6.24 -14.74 23.34
CA LYS A 95 6.34 -16.20 23.45
C LYS A 95 5.06 -16.80 24.02
N ASP A 96 4.67 -17.96 23.51
CA ASP A 96 3.48 -18.72 23.94
C ASP A 96 2.12 -18.01 23.71
N SER A 97 2.09 -16.91 22.96
CA SER A 97 0.82 -16.30 22.52
C SER A 97 0.25 -17.04 21.30
N LEU A 98 -1.07 -17.19 21.28
CA LEU A 98 -1.78 -17.81 20.15
C LEU A 98 -1.91 -16.82 18.99
N GLY A 99 -0.80 -16.61 18.26
CA GLY A 99 -0.78 -15.94 16.96
C GLY A 99 -0.32 -14.49 16.97
N LEU A 100 -0.13 -13.94 15.76
CA LEU A 100 0.43 -12.60 15.48
C LEU A 100 -0.53 -11.44 15.82
N ASP A 101 -1.27 -11.56 16.93
CA ASP A 101 -2.33 -10.61 17.28
C ASP A 101 -1.88 -9.49 18.22
N HIS A 102 -0.61 -9.44 18.61
CA HIS A 102 -0.07 -8.39 19.46
C HIS A 102 0.40 -7.20 18.62
N GLY A 103 -0.46 -6.19 18.48
CA GLY A 103 -0.10 -4.95 17.80
C GLY A 103 0.94 -4.15 18.57
N ALA A 104 1.98 -3.70 17.86
CA ALA A 104 3.09 -2.97 18.48
C ALA A 104 3.31 -1.57 17.89
N LYS A 105 2.38 -1.05 17.08
CA LYS A 105 2.58 0.25 16.41
C LYS A 105 2.72 1.39 17.42
N ASP A 106 2.05 1.32 18.57
CA ASP A 106 2.17 2.33 19.64
C ASP A 106 3.40 2.12 20.55
N SER A 107 4.20 1.06 20.33
CA SER A 107 5.51 0.86 20.98
C SER A 107 6.63 1.66 20.30
N PHE A 108 6.31 2.43 19.26
CA PHE A 108 7.25 3.25 18.49
C PHE A 108 6.73 4.67 18.29
N SER A 109 7.67 5.61 18.22
CA SER A 109 7.50 6.94 17.67
C SER A 109 8.04 7.00 16.24
N TYR A 110 7.50 7.90 15.43
CA TYR A 110 7.76 7.94 13.99
C TYR A 110 8.17 9.34 13.54
N VAL A 111 9.25 9.43 12.76
CA VAL A 111 9.77 10.69 12.20
C VAL A 111 9.88 10.55 10.68
N PRO A 112 8.88 11.02 9.91
CA PRO A 112 8.97 11.00 8.44
C PRO A 112 10.01 12.04 7.98
N VAL A 113 10.96 11.62 7.15
CA VAL A 113 11.97 12.50 6.53
C VAL A 113 11.67 12.71 5.05
N SER A 114 11.30 11.64 4.34
CA SER A 114 10.81 11.69 2.97
C SER A 114 9.59 10.78 2.83
N GLY A 115 8.54 11.28 2.17
CA GLY A 115 7.21 10.70 2.22
C GLY A 115 6.32 11.30 3.32
N VAL A 116 5.11 10.77 3.47
CA VAL A 116 4.15 11.23 4.48
C VAL A 116 3.48 10.07 5.21
N LEU A 117 3.24 10.24 6.51
CA LEU A 117 2.32 9.38 7.25
C LEU A 117 0.92 9.69 6.75
N THR A 118 0.26 8.71 6.15
CA THR A 118 -1.10 8.92 5.67
C THR A 118 -2.04 8.79 6.85
N GLY A 119 -2.86 9.81 7.12
CA GLY A 119 -3.92 9.74 8.14
C GLY A 119 -5.07 8.78 7.78
N LYS A 120 -4.89 7.92 6.76
CA LYS A 120 -5.88 6.94 6.32
C LYS A 120 -6.03 5.88 7.42
N GLN A 121 -7.24 5.73 7.96
CA GLN A 121 -7.54 4.67 8.91
C GLN A 121 -7.25 3.31 8.29
N THR A 122 -6.54 2.47 9.04
CA THR A 122 -6.31 1.06 8.72
C THR A 122 -7.35 0.22 9.45
N SER A 123 -7.60 -1.01 8.97
CA SER A 123 -8.48 -1.96 9.67
C SER A 123 -7.94 -2.43 11.02
N ARG A 124 -6.64 -2.19 11.29
CA ARG A 124 -5.94 -2.56 12.53
C ARG A 124 -4.99 -1.42 12.94
N PRO A 125 -5.52 -0.31 13.49
CA PRO A 125 -4.75 0.91 13.78
C PRO A 125 -3.71 0.75 14.89
N ASP A 126 -3.78 -0.34 15.65
CA ASP A 126 -2.82 -0.79 16.66
C ASP A 126 -1.59 -1.49 16.06
N LYS A 127 -1.65 -1.88 14.78
CA LYS A 127 -0.57 -2.63 14.09
C LYS A 127 -0.09 -1.95 12.84
N LYS A 128 -1.01 -1.31 12.11
CA LYS A 128 -0.77 -0.87 10.74
C LYS A 128 -0.56 0.63 10.68
N LEU A 129 0.53 1.04 10.04
CA LEU A 129 0.86 2.42 9.71
C LEU A 129 0.92 2.55 8.19
N ASN A 130 0.05 3.37 7.61
CA ASN A 130 0.08 3.64 6.18
C ASN A 130 0.98 4.82 5.88
N VAL A 131 1.86 4.67 4.91
CA VAL A 131 2.83 5.70 4.52
C VAL A 131 2.89 5.84 3.00
N SER A 132 3.13 7.04 2.52
CA SER A 132 3.25 7.34 1.09
C SER A 132 4.67 7.75 0.74
N PHE A 133 5.10 7.41 -0.47
CA PHE A 133 6.35 7.90 -1.05
C PHE A 133 6.23 9.38 -1.40
N ALA A 134 7.34 10.11 -1.33
CA ALA A 134 7.47 11.42 -1.92
C ALA A 134 8.09 11.30 -3.31
N LYS A 135 7.62 12.13 -4.25
CA LYS A 135 8.26 12.28 -5.56
C LYS A 135 9.29 13.41 -5.49
N ASN A 136 10.56 13.09 -5.74
CA ASN A 136 11.65 14.06 -5.79
C ASN A 136 12.38 13.95 -7.13
N GLY A 137 12.13 14.90 -8.03
CA GLY A 137 12.66 14.82 -9.40
C GLY A 137 12.21 13.55 -10.11
N ASP A 138 13.16 12.69 -10.49
CA ASP A 138 12.89 11.44 -11.21
C ASP A 138 12.78 10.22 -10.27
N PHE A 139 12.76 10.45 -8.96
CA PHE A 139 12.76 9.38 -7.96
C PHE A 139 11.49 9.39 -7.11
N TYR A 140 11.06 8.18 -6.74
CA TYR A 140 10.23 7.96 -5.56
C TYR A 140 11.14 7.71 -4.38
N GLU A 141 10.99 8.51 -3.33
CA GLU A 141 11.77 8.43 -2.11
C GLU A 141 10.88 8.15 -0.92
N PHE A 142 11.37 7.30 -0.03
CA PHE A 142 10.80 7.04 1.27
C PHE A 142 11.91 7.01 2.31
N LYS A 143 11.71 7.71 3.42
CA LYS A 143 12.57 7.61 4.59
C LYS A 143 11.78 7.88 5.88
N LEU A 144 11.76 6.90 6.77
CA LEU A 144 11.08 6.94 8.05
C LEU A 144 12.05 6.59 9.19
N GLY A 145 12.14 7.46 10.19
CA GLY A 145 12.74 7.12 11.47
C GLY A 145 11.72 6.42 12.35
N ILE A 146 12.09 5.27 12.90
CA ILE A 146 11.30 4.43 13.80
C ILE A 146 12.07 4.39 15.12
N ILE A 147 11.46 4.90 16.19
CA ILE A 147 12.10 5.12 17.48
C ILE A 147 11.34 4.32 18.54
N PRO A 148 11.88 3.22 19.08
CA PRO A 148 11.18 2.46 20.10
C PRO A 148 11.03 3.28 21.38
N VAL A 149 9.86 3.17 22.00
CA VAL A 149 9.55 3.78 23.31
C VAL A 149 9.28 2.74 24.39
N LYS A 150 9.34 1.44 24.03
CA LYS A 150 9.11 0.30 24.91
C LYS A 150 10.10 -0.82 24.54
N ALA A 151 10.70 -1.45 25.55
CA ALA A 151 11.53 -2.64 25.39
C ALA A 151 10.68 -3.87 25.00
N GLY A 152 11.30 -4.84 24.35
CA GLY A 152 10.66 -6.08 23.89
C GLY A 152 11.19 -6.57 22.55
N ASN A 153 10.66 -7.70 22.07
CA ASN A 153 10.98 -8.24 20.74
C ASN A 153 9.88 -7.85 19.76
N PHE A 154 10.25 -7.35 18.60
CA PHE A 154 9.30 -6.81 17.63
C PHE A 154 9.56 -7.32 16.22
N GLY A 155 8.48 -7.40 15.43
CA GLY A 155 8.54 -7.61 13.98
C GLY A 155 7.95 -6.41 13.25
N ILE A 156 8.66 -5.92 12.24
CA ILE A 156 8.23 -4.83 11.36
C ILE A 156 8.14 -5.40 9.95
N PHE A 157 6.94 -5.41 9.38
CA PHE A 157 6.67 -5.93 8.04
C PHE A 157 6.34 -4.81 7.07
N ILE A 158 6.82 -4.96 5.84
CA ILE A 158 6.54 -4.05 4.73
C ILE A 158 5.49 -4.67 3.82
N GLY A 159 4.45 -3.92 3.51
CA GLY A 159 3.44 -4.32 2.54
C GLY A 159 3.75 -3.84 1.12
N ASN A 160 3.12 -4.49 0.16
CA ASN A 160 3.14 -4.08 -1.25
C ASN A 160 2.18 -2.92 -1.50
N ALA A 161 2.46 -2.12 -2.54
CA ALA A 161 1.50 -1.14 -3.05
C ALA A 161 0.73 -1.76 -4.21
N VAL A 162 -0.59 -1.87 -4.09
CA VAL A 162 -1.46 -2.54 -5.08
C VAL A 162 -2.42 -1.52 -5.67
N GLY A 163 -2.60 -1.57 -6.99
CA GLY A 163 -3.53 -0.69 -7.70
C GLY A 163 -3.12 0.79 -7.69
N VAL A 164 -1.81 1.05 -7.73
CA VAL A 164 -1.24 2.39 -7.83
C VAL A 164 -1.58 2.97 -9.21
N ARG A 165 -2.06 4.20 -9.26
CA ARG A 165 -2.60 4.77 -10.50
C ARG A 165 -1.59 5.67 -11.20
N GLN A 166 -1.47 5.50 -12.51
CA GLN A 166 -0.72 6.45 -13.32
C GLN A 166 -1.45 7.80 -13.39
N PRO A 167 -0.74 8.94 -13.29
CA PRO A 167 -1.39 10.25 -13.28
C PRO A 167 -2.08 10.60 -14.60
N GLY A 168 -3.24 11.26 -14.48
CA GLY A 168 -4.04 11.66 -15.64
C GLY A 168 -4.76 10.50 -16.33
N LYS A 169 -4.69 9.30 -15.75
CA LYS A 169 -5.27 8.09 -16.31
C LYS A 169 -6.40 7.56 -15.45
N ASN A 170 -7.57 7.41 -16.05
CA ASN A 170 -8.78 6.97 -15.37
C ASN A 170 -9.22 5.55 -15.75
N SER A 171 -8.47 4.88 -16.63
CA SER A 171 -8.80 3.52 -17.04
C SER A 171 -8.15 2.49 -16.12
N CYS A 172 -8.70 1.28 -16.08
CA CYS A 172 -8.12 0.16 -15.33
C CYS A 172 -6.78 -0.27 -15.90
N ASP A 173 -6.52 0.04 -17.17
CA ASP A 173 -5.32 -0.39 -17.85
C ASP A 173 -4.05 0.32 -17.35
N ASP A 174 -4.22 1.34 -16.51
CA ASP A 174 -3.15 2.21 -16.02
C ASP A 174 -2.86 1.98 -14.52
N LEU A 175 -3.26 0.83 -13.98
CA LEU A 175 -2.96 0.39 -12.61
C LEU A 175 -1.67 -0.42 -12.56
N ALA A 176 -0.87 -0.15 -11.52
CA ALA A 176 0.39 -0.83 -11.24
C ALA A 176 0.40 -1.45 -9.84
N ASN A 177 1.13 -2.56 -9.72
CA ASN A 177 1.55 -3.12 -8.45
C ASN A 177 3.05 -2.89 -8.24
N PHE A 178 3.42 -2.52 -7.04
CA PHE A 178 4.80 -2.46 -6.59
C PHE A 178 4.98 -3.50 -5.49
N SER A 179 5.74 -4.54 -5.80
CA SER A 179 6.24 -5.51 -4.82
C SER A 179 7.48 -4.95 -4.15
N PHE A 180 7.52 -5.02 -2.82
CA PHE A 180 8.61 -4.48 -2.04
C PHE A 180 9.23 -5.57 -1.16
N THR A 181 10.54 -5.76 -1.26
CA THR A 181 11.28 -6.65 -0.38
C THR A 181 12.32 -5.88 0.44
N LEU A 182 12.83 -6.49 1.49
CA LEU A 182 13.99 -5.98 2.21
C LEU A 182 15.27 -6.39 1.49
N SER A 183 16.23 -5.47 1.35
CA SER A 183 17.56 -5.79 0.81
C SER A 183 18.44 -6.49 1.84
N ASN A 184 18.17 -6.25 3.13
CA ASN A 184 18.84 -6.86 4.27
C ASN A 184 17.98 -8.00 4.88
N THR A 185 17.50 -8.90 4.02
CA THR A 185 16.74 -10.10 4.40
C THR A 185 17.48 -10.96 5.42
N ASP A 186 16.74 -11.78 6.17
CA ASP A 186 17.24 -12.72 7.19
C ASP A 186 17.87 -12.09 8.44
N THR A 187 17.80 -10.77 8.60
CA THR A 187 18.27 -10.11 9.83
C THR A 187 17.34 -10.50 10.99
N ASN A 188 17.88 -11.29 11.92
CA ASN A 188 17.23 -11.74 13.17
C ASN A 188 16.04 -12.66 13.00
N LEU A 189 16.02 -13.45 11.92
CA LEU A 189 14.99 -14.45 11.70
C LEU A 189 14.83 -15.39 12.92
N GLU A 190 15.92 -15.65 13.64
CA GLU A 190 15.95 -16.41 14.90
C GLU A 190 14.96 -15.91 15.96
N LEU A 191 14.76 -14.59 16.10
CA LEU A 191 13.77 -14.03 17.02
C LEU A 191 12.35 -14.43 16.62
N PHE A 192 12.09 -14.50 15.32
CA PHE A 192 10.80 -14.92 14.79
C PHE A 192 10.61 -16.43 14.85
N GLU A 193 11.66 -17.22 14.59
CA GLU A 193 11.66 -18.68 14.74
C GLU A 193 11.40 -19.11 16.18
N GLU A 194 12.03 -18.45 17.17
CA GLU A 194 11.76 -18.70 18.59
C GLU A 194 10.30 -18.43 18.92
N TYR A 195 9.76 -17.33 18.40
CA TYR A 195 8.36 -16.97 18.59
C TYR A 195 7.40 -18.00 17.96
N LEU A 196 7.68 -18.46 16.74
CA LEU A 196 6.85 -19.47 16.06
C LEU A 196 6.98 -20.87 16.67
N GLY A 197 8.07 -21.14 17.40
CA GLY A 197 8.43 -22.50 17.83
C GLY A 197 8.75 -23.42 16.64
N SER A 198 9.12 -22.85 15.50
CA SER A 198 9.41 -23.56 14.24
C SER A 198 10.51 -22.82 13.48
N VAL A 199 11.37 -23.58 12.80
CA VAL A 199 12.41 -23.07 11.89
C VAL A 199 11.89 -22.83 10.46
N ASP A 200 10.66 -23.23 10.18
CA ASP A 200 10.03 -23.02 8.87
C ASP A 200 9.22 -21.72 8.87
N VAL A 201 9.92 -20.60 8.67
CA VAL A 201 9.30 -19.29 8.44
C VAL A 201 8.74 -19.24 7.01
N PRO A 202 7.59 -18.62 6.70
CA PRO A 202 7.17 -18.49 5.30
C PRO A 202 7.99 -17.43 4.54
N ASP A 203 8.04 -17.54 3.21
CA ASP A 203 8.87 -16.65 2.36
C ASP A 203 8.50 -15.17 2.48
N TYR A 204 7.21 -14.88 2.68
CA TYR A 204 6.75 -13.51 2.82
C TYR A 204 7.39 -12.85 4.05
N GLU A 205 7.34 -13.51 5.20
CA GLU A 205 7.94 -13.03 6.44
C GLU A 205 9.46 -12.90 6.33
N ARG A 206 10.14 -13.83 5.65
CA ARG A 206 11.60 -13.74 5.38
C ARG A 206 12.00 -12.52 4.56
N THR A 207 11.19 -12.19 3.55
CA THR A 207 11.54 -11.17 2.55
C THR A 207 10.97 -9.79 2.87
N HIS A 208 9.98 -9.69 3.76
CA HIS A 208 9.29 -8.45 4.10
C HIS A 208 9.42 -8.07 5.58
N GLY A 209 9.86 -9.00 6.43
CA GLY A 209 9.96 -8.82 7.87
C GLY A 209 11.36 -8.42 8.33
N TYR A 210 11.42 -7.47 9.25
CA TYR A 210 12.60 -7.14 10.02
C TYR A 210 12.30 -7.35 11.50
N PHE A 211 13.12 -8.17 12.16
CA PHE A 211 12.92 -8.53 13.56
C PHE A 211 13.98 -7.87 14.41
N ILE A 212 13.62 -7.42 15.61
CA ILE A 212 14.55 -6.66 16.45
C ILE A 212 14.23 -6.82 17.93
N GLU A 213 15.28 -6.92 18.74
CA GLU A 213 15.22 -6.77 20.19
C GLU A 213 15.38 -5.29 20.58
N VAL A 214 14.52 -4.80 21.46
CA VAL A 214 14.65 -3.47 22.05
C VAL A 214 14.97 -3.64 23.53
N VAL A 215 16.10 -3.07 23.94
CA VAL A 215 16.59 -3.06 25.31
C VAL A 215 16.38 -1.70 25.98
N GLU A 216 16.44 -1.66 27.31
CA GLU A 216 16.37 -0.42 28.10
C GLU A 216 17.61 0.48 27.96
#